data_AF-A0A846U2B5-F1
#
_entry.id   AF-A0A846U2B5-F1
#
_cell.length_a   1.000
_cell.length_b   1.000
_cell.length_c   1.000
_cell.angle_alpha   90.00
_cell.angle_beta   90.00
_cell.angle_gamma   90.00
#
_symmetry.space_group_name_H-M   'P 1'
#
loop_
_entity.id
_entity.type
_entity.pdbx_description
1 polymer ?
#
loop_
_entity_poly.entity_id
_entity_poly.type
_entity_poly.pdbx_seq_one_letter_code
_entity_poly.pdbx_strand_id
1 'polypeptide(L)'
;MNTRLPTRRRLTAGLLAAALLITHLAGCGGGVDSGGTGIIASGPISGLGSIFVNDVRFDDDSAEIRDEQGALLTKDQLKLGMTVIVEGGTLDTSAAQATSTAQVIRVVSDLVGPVGMVDAAAGSFTVLGQTVIVGARTLFDGSLTGGFSALVPGMTVQVYSQYDPLTRQYAATRVEQLPDATFFKIRGVVAARDPQAPSLTLGSEVIGVGGVAGSAVPPADIGDFLSVRLLAENGQLAATSVRSADLMLGDHPVARVEGTVTEILSSRSFKVNGIAVDAATAHVDGDEAKVVLGARVGVLGSTLAGTLVAARVIVHDDSVPAIASFALVGAVQELDAAARSFRIRNTPVVFDDGTAFSGGAAADLANGRLATVTGLPSLDGTRIVATQVTFAAP
;
A
#
# COMPACT_ATOMS: atom_id res chain seq x y z
N MET A 1 -58.51 -14.63 -10.96
CA MET A 1 -58.39 -13.62 -9.88
C MET A 1 -57.90 -14.29 -8.62
N ASN A 2 -56.64 -14.06 -8.24
CA ASN A 2 -56.15 -14.03 -6.86
C ASN A 2 -54.65 -13.72 -6.87
N THR A 3 -54.37 -12.43 -6.81
CA THR A 3 -53.06 -11.79 -6.64
C THR A 3 -52.53 -12.05 -5.24
N ARG A 4 -51.33 -12.63 -5.10
CA ARG A 4 -50.54 -12.59 -3.85
C ARG A 4 -49.33 -11.68 -4.05
N LEU A 5 -49.28 -10.63 -3.22
CA LEU A 5 -48.20 -9.64 -3.11
C LEU A 5 -46.90 -10.28 -2.56
N PRO A 6 -45.72 -9.77 -2.94
CA PRO A 6 -44.46 -10.19 -2.34
C PRO A 6 -44.22 -9.46 -1.00
N THR A 7 -43.84 -10.22 0.02
CA THR A 7 -43.45 -9.75 1.34
C THR A 7 -42.04 -9.12 1.31
N ARG A 8 -41.94 -7.88 1.78
CA ARG A 8 -40.69 -7.14 1.94
C ARG A 8 -39.84 -7.76 3.05
N ARG A 9 -38.65 -8.29 2.71
CA ARG A 9 -37.60 -8.65 3.68
C ARG A 9 -36.87 -7.37 4.11
N ARG A 10 -36.95 -7.03 5.40
CA ARG A 10 -36.14 -5.98 6.04
C ARG A 10 -34.77 -6.59 6.34
N LEU A 11 -33.71 -6.04 5.76
CA LEU A 11 -32.32 -6.30 6.15
C LEU A 11 -31.98 -5.41 7.34
N THR A 12 -31.84 -6.00 8.51
CA THR A 12 -31.28 -5.34 9.70
C THR A 12 -29.76 -5.51 9.69
N ALA A 13 -29.02 -4.42 9.57
CA ALA A 13 -27.58 -4.36 9.76
C ALA A 13 -27.26 -4.55 11.26
N GLY A 14 -26.49 -5.59 11.60
CA GLY A 14 -25.97 -5.80 12.94
C GLY A 14 -24.52 -5.32 13.03
N LEU A 15 -24.27 -4.26 13.80
CA LEU A 15 -22.94 -3.92 14.29
C LEU A 15 -22.57 -4.92 15.39
N LEU A 16 -21.45 -5.65 15.24
CA LEU A 16 -20.75 -6.27 16.36
C LEU A 16 -19.55 -5.41 16.73
N ALA A 17 -19.63 -4.76 17.89
CA ALA A 17 -18.47 -4.17 18.57
C ALA A 17 -17.86 -5.25 19.47
N ALA A 18 -16.61 -5.65 19.19
CA ALA A 18 -15.84 -6.53 20.06
C ALA A 18 -14.92 -5.67 20.94
N ALA A 19 -15.15 -5.69 22.24
CA ALA A 19 -14.32 -5.00 23.24
C ALA A 19 -12.98 -5.74 23.41
N LEU A 20 -11.88 -5.00 23.25
CA LEU A 20 -10.50 -5.46 23.41
C LEU A 20 -10.14 -5.42 24.90
N LEU A 21 -9.83 -6.57 25.51
CA LEU A 21 -9.32 -6.65 26.88
C LEU A 21 -7.84 -7.05 26.82
N ILE A 22 -6.93 -6.09 27.04
CA ILE A 22 -5.49 -6.35 27.14
C ILE A 22 -5.12 -6.34 28.63
N THR A 23 -4.69 -7.48 29.14
CA THR A 23 -4.17 -7.63 30.51
C THR A 23 -2.70 -7.20 30.56
N HIS A 24 -2.37 -6.25 31.44
CA HIS A 24 -1.01 -5.79 31.69
C HIS A 24 -0.16 -6.88 32.37
N LEU A 25 0.96 -7.28 31.77
CA LEU A 25 2.05 -7.95 32.46
C LEU A 25 3.10 -6.91 32.85
N ALA A 26 3.35 -6.77 34.15
CA ALA A 26 4.51 -6.06 34.68
C ALA A 26 5.72 -7.02 34.65
N GLY A 27 6.72 -6.69 33.83
CA GLY A 27 8.02 -7.37 33.79
C GLY A 27 9.14 -6.39 34.16
N CYS A 28 9.93 -6.77 35.15
CA CYS A 28 11.11 -6.05 35.63
C CYS A 28 12.37 -6.70 35.03
N GLY A 29 13.33 -5.89 34.56
CA GLY A 29 14.75 -6.25 34.52
C GLY A 29 15.40 -6.42 33.13
N GLY A 30 16.17 -5.40 32.73
CA GLY A 30 17.53 -5.54 32.17
C GLY A 30 17.70 -5.83 30.68
N GLY A 31 18.29 -4.87 29.95
CA GLY A 31 18.88 -5.05 28.61
C GLY A 31 18.18 -4.21 27.54
N VAL A 32 18.75 -3.05 27.21
CA VAL A 32 18.26 -2.18 26.12
C VAL A 32 18.79 -2.67 24.77
N ASP A 33 18.15 -3.67 24.20
CA ASP A 33 17.97 -3.66 22.74
C ASP A 33 16.76 -2.78 22.47
N SER A 34 16.88 -1.86 21.50
CA SER A 34 15.95 -0.75 21.27
C SER A 34 14.64 -1.20 20.63
N GLY A 35 13.93 -2.15 21.23
CA GLY A 35 12.55 -2.47 20.90
C GLY A 35 11.70 -1.22 21.13
N GLY A 36 11.29 -0.57 20.05
CA GLY A 36 10.61 0.73 20.12
C GLY A 36 9.32 0.59 20.90
N THR A 37 8.95 1.55 21.76
CA THR A 37 7.73 1.47 22.60
C THR A 37 6.42 1.67 21.85
N GLY A 38 6.45 1.64 20.51
CA GLY A 38 5.38 2.07 19.63
C GLY A 38 4.88 1.00 18.65
N ILE A 39 4.21 1.45 17.60
CA ILE A 39 3.65 0.60 16.54
C ILE A 39 4.48 0.68 15.26
N ILE A 40 4.60 -0.44 14.55
CA ILE A 40 5.00 -0.46 13.14
C ILE A 40 3.84 -0.94 12.26
N ALA A 41 3.62 -0.28 11.12
CA ALA A 41 2.61 -0.68 10.15
C ALA A 41 3.16 -0.67 8.72
N SER A 42 2.67 -1.56 7.86
CA SER A 42 3.05 -1.60 6.44
C SER A 42 1.85 -1.85 5.55
N GLY A 43 1.64 -0.97 4.58
CA GLY A 43 0.51 -1.03 3.65
C GLY A 43 0.37 0.24 2.80
N PRO A 44 -0.61 0.26 1.87
CA PRO A 44 -0.90 1.45 1.08
C PRO A 44 -1.57 2.55 1.93
N ILE A 45 -1.26 3.80 1.62
CA ILE A 45 -1.93 4.96 2.21
C ILE A 45 -3.38 5.00 1.70
N SER A 46 -4.34 4.77 2.59
CA SER A 46 -5.79 4.85 2.30
C SER A 46 -6.39 6.21 2.66
N GLY A 47 -5.64 7.10 3.31
CA GLY A 47 -6.11 8.43 3.62
C GLY A 47 -5.03 9.48 3.88
N LEU A 48 -5.39 10.76 3.79
CA LEU A 48 -4.50 11.91 4.02
C LEU A 48 -5.09 12.93 5.01
N GLY A 49 -4.23 13.70 5.67
CA GLY A 49 -4.60 14.66 6.73
C GLY A 49 -4.23 14.18 8.14
N SER A 50 -3.00 13.68 8.34
CA SER A 50 -2.69 12.34 8.87
C SER A 50 -2.75 11.27 7.78
N ILE A 51 -1.77 10.37 7.72
CA ILE A 51 -1.88 9.22 6.83
C ILE A 51 -2.68 8.11 7.49
N PHE A 52 -3.45 7.37 6.69
CA PHE A 52 -4.18 6.19 7.17
C PHE A 52 -3.57 4.95 6.54
N VAL A 53 -3.14 4.00 7.38
CA VAL A 53 -2.49 2.75 6.95
C VAL A 53 -3.06 1.62 7.81
N ASN A 54 -3.65 0.61 7.16
CA ASN A 54 -4.27 -0.55 7.80
C ASN A 54 -5.18 -0.17 8.98
N ASP A 55 -6.14 0.73 8.77
CA ASP A 55 -7.08 1.22 9.79
C ASP A 55 -6.48 1.97 11.00
N VAL A 56 -5.22 2.40 10.93
CA VAL A 56 -4.63 3.30 11.93
C VAL A 56 -4.39 4.67 11.30
N ARG A 57 -4.84 5.73 11.98
CA ARG A 57 -4.54 7.11 11.60
C ARG A 57 -3.22 7.53 12.26
N PHE A 58 -2.23 7.81 11.43
CA PHE A 58 -0.93 8.29 11.88
C PHE A 58 -0.81 9.80 11.66
N ASP A 59 -0.62 10.55 12.75
CA ASP A 59 -0.27 11.96 12.66
C ASP A 59 1.14 12.11 12.06
N ASP A 60 1.21 12.68 10.86
CA ASP A 60 2.41 12.83 10.03
C ASP A 60 3.03 14.24 10.11
N ASP A 61 2.61 15.09 11.07
CA ASP A 61 3.09 16.48 11.18
C ASP A 61 4.58 16.62 11.50
N SER A 62 5.13 15.75 12.35
CA SER A 62 6.54 15.77 12.77
C SER A 62 7.34 14.56 12.29
N ALA A 63 6.76 13.76 11.38
CA ALA A 63 7.38 12.53 10.94
C ALA A 63 8.62 12.82 10.07
N GLU A 64 9.66 12.02 10.26
CA GLU A 64 10.76 11.94 9.31
C GLU A 64 10.34 11.08 8.12
N ILE A 65 10.18 11.70 6.96
CA ILE A 65 9.70 11.01 5.75
C ILE A 65 10.87 10.77 4.82
N ARG A 66 11.06 9.52 4.41
CA ARG A 66 12.15 9.12 3.50
C ARG A 66 11.68 8.19 2.40
N ASP A 67 12.35 8.23 1.27
CA ASP A 67 12.27 7.16 0.28
C ASP A 67 13.17 5.96 0.67
N GLU A 68 13.20 4.94 -0.18
CA GLU A 68 14.05 3.75 0.02
C GLU A 68 15.55 4.02 -0.14
N GLN A 69 15.91 5.17 -0.72
CA GLN A 69 17.29 5.62 -0.88
C GLN A 69 17.74 6.45 0.33
N GLY A 70 16.82 6.76 1.25
CA GLY A 70 17.07 7.56 2.44
C GLY A 70 17.02 9.07 2.17
N ALA A 71 16.63 9.50 0.97
CA ALA A 71 16.39 10.90 0.68
C ALA A 71 15.16 11.38 1.45
N LEU A 72 15.25 12.58 2.03
CA LEU A 72 14.14 13.18 2.75
C LEU A 72 13.05 13.62 1.77
N LEU A 73 11.82 13.29 2.13
CA LEU A 73 10.61 13.73 1.44
C LEU A 73 9.84 14.71 2.32
N THR A 74 8.94 15.46 1.71
CA THR A 74 7.99 16.31 2.43
C THR A 74 6.64 15.63 2.60
N LYS A 75 5.87 16.12 3.56
CA LYS A 75 4.50 15.67 3.84
C LYS A 75 3.61 15.66 2.59
N ASP A 76 3.80 16.64 1.69
CA ASP A 76 2.98 16.81 0.48
C ASP A 76 3.40 15.89 -0.67
N GLN A 77 4.48 15.14 -0.51
CA GLN A 77 4.86 14.07 -1.44
C GLN A 77 4.18 12.74 -1.08
N LEU A 78 3.61 12.59 0.12
CA LEU A 78 2.78 11.43 0.47
C LEU A 78 1.44 11.51 -0.26
N LYS A 79 1.11 10.48 -1.03
CA LYS A 79 -0.12 10.40 -1.81
C LYS A 79 -0.86 9.09 -1.54
N LEU A 80 -2.18 9.13 -1.70
CA LEU A 80 -3.04 7.95 -1.62
C LEU A 80 -2.54 6.85 -2.56
N GLY A 81 -2.55 5.60 -2.09
CA GLY A 81 -2.12 4.43 -2.83
C GLY A 81 -0.61 4.17 -2.81
N MET A 82 0.22 5.09 -2.30
CA MET A 82 1.64 4.80 -2.05
C MET A 82 1.77 3.77 -0.93
N THR A 83 2.62 2.76 -1.11
CA THR A 83 2.97 1.82 -0.04
C THR A 83 3.98 2.47 0.91
N VAL A 84 3.72 2.38 2.20
CA VAL A 84 4.59 2.90 3.25
C VAL A 84 4.87 1.85 4.32
N ILE A 85 6.00 2.03 5.00
CA ILE A 85 6.26 1.47 6.32
C ILE A 85 6.25 2.66 7.29
N VAL A 86 5.43 2.59 8.32
CA VAL A 86 5.27 3.64 9.32
C VAL A 86 5.71 3.12 10.66
N GLU A 87 6.69 3.78 11.27
CA GLU A 87 7.06 3.62 12.67
C GLU A 87 6.43 4.77 13.45
N GLY A 88 5.52 4.44 14.37
CA GLY A 88 4.80 5.38 15.20
C GLY A 88 5.07 5.20 16.69
N GLY A 89 4.63 6.18 17.47
CA GLY A 89 4.64 6.11 18.93
C GLY A 89 3.60 5.14 19.48
N THR A 90 3.18 5.32 20.73
CA THR A 90 2.14 4.50 21.36
C THR A 90 0.87 4.47 20.51
N LEU A 91 0.29 3.27 20.35
CA LEU A 91 -1.01 3.10 19.69
C LEU A 91 -2.14 3.42 20.69
N ASP A 92 -2.97 4.41 20.37
CA ASP A 92 -4.21 4.69 21.09
C ASP A 92 -5.39 4.02 20.38
N THR A 93 -6.15 3.23 21.14
CA THR A 93 -7.35 2.51 20.70
C THR A 93 -8.59 2.86 21.53
N SER A 94 -8.53 3.95 22.30
CA SER A 94 -9.63 4.41 23.16
C SER A 94 -10.82 4.96 22.38
N ALA A 95 -10.58 5.49 21.17
CA ALA A 95 -11.60 5.92 20.23
C ALA A 95 -11.94 4.82 19.21
N ALA A 96 -13.04 5.01 18.47
CA ALA A 96 -13.43 4.07 17.40
C ALA A 96 -12.38 3.93 16.29
N GLN A 97 -11.62 5.00 16.03
CA GLN A 97 -10.50 5.02 15.09
C GLN A 97 -9.21 4.95 15.89
N ALA A 98 -8.38 3.93 15.64
CA ALA A 98 -7.07 3.83 16.25
C ALA A 98 -6.14 4.93 15.72
N THR A 99 -5.33 5.52 16.60
CA THR A 99 -4.43 6.64 16.28
C THR A 99 -3.03 6.43 16.85
N SER A 100 -2.02 6.97 16.17
CA SER A 100 -0.64 7.07 16.67
C SER A 100 0.06 8.29 16.05
N THR A 101 1.13 8.79 16.65
CA THR A 101 1.99 9.81 16.03
C THR A 101 3.07 9.12 15.23
N ALA A 102 3.17 9.38 13.92
CA ALA A 102 4.26 8.86 13.11
C ALA A 102 5.59 9.53 13.49
N GLN A 103 6.61 8.71 13.65
CA GLN A 103 7.98 9.13 13.91
C GLN A 103 8.80 9.02 12.62
N VAL A 104 8.69 7.90 11.91
CA VAL A 104 9.35 7.66 10.62
C VAL A 104 8.33 7.11 9.63
N ILE A 105 8.34 7.64 8.41
CA ILE A 105 7.57 7.11 7.28
C ILE A 105 8.54 6.81 6.15
N ARG A 106 8.62 5.53 5.76
CA ARG A 106 9.40 5.09 4.61
C ARG A 106 8.47 4.77 3.45
N VAL A 107 8.61 5.49 2.34
CA VAL A 107 7.86 5.23 1.11
C VAL A 107 8.55 4.12 0.33
N VAL A 108 7.81 3.11 -0.12
CA VAL A 108 8.33 1.92 -0.81
C VAL A 108 7.60 1.76 -2.15
N SER A 109 8.33 1.68 -3.25
CA SER A 109 7.78 1.38 -4.58
C SER A 109 8.20 -0.01 -5.05
N ASP A 110 7.47 -0.64 -5.97
CA ASP A 110 7.86 -1.96 -6.47
C ASP A 110 8.65 -1.86 -7.78
N LEU A 111 8.20 -0.99 -8.69
CA LEU A 111 8.78 -0.85 -10.02
C LEU A 111 9.07 0.62 -10.34
N VAL A 112 10.21 0.88 -10.97
CA VAL A 112 10.55 2.17 -11.57
C VAL A 112 11.18 1.90 -12.92
N GLY A 113 10.58 2.36 -14.01
CA GLY A 113 11.10 2.12 -15.35
C GLY A 113 10.18 2.55 -16.47
N PRO A 114 10.62 2.40 -17.73
CA PRO A 114 9.79 2.70 -18.89
C PRO A 114 8.62 1.72 -18.99
N VAL A 115 7.45 2.27 -19.33
CA VAL A 115 6.29 1.51 -19.79
C VAL A 115 6.68 0.74 -21.06
N GLY A 116 6.37 -0.54 -21.08
CA GLY A 116 6.51 -1.41 -22.23
C GLY A 116 5.19 -1.56 -22.98
N MET A 117 4.79 -2.81 -23.22
CA MET A 117 3.53 -3.11 -23.90
C MET A 117 2.34 -2.63 -23.07
N VAL A 118 1.36 -1.99 -23.72
CA VAL A 118 0.09 -1.58 -23.10
C VAL A 118 -1.03 -2.39 -23.75
N ASP A 119 -1.75 -3.17 -22.94
CA ASP A 119 -2.93 -3.92 -23.35
C ASP A 119 -4.16 -3.29 -22.69
N ALA A 120 -4.83 -2.42 -23.45
CA ALA A 120 -6.02 -1.74 -22.98
C ALA A 120 -7.24 -2.65 -22.81
N ALA A 121 -7.31 -3.78 -23.54
CA ALA A 121 -8.39 -4.74 -23.37
C ALA A 121 -8.25 -5.52 -22.06
N ALA A 122 -7.02 -5.85 -21.69
CA ALA A 122 -6.70 -6.50 -20.42
C ALA A 122 -6.59 -5.53 -19.23
N GLY A 123 -6.55 -4.21 -19.47
CA GLY A 123 -6.30 -3.21 -18.44
C GLY A 123 -4.91 -3.37 -17.81
N SER A 124 -3.91 -3.66 -18.63
CA SER A 124 -2.57 -4.00 -18.17
C SER A 124 -1.48 -3.32 -19.00
N PHE A 125 -0.30 -3.18 -18.41
CA PHE A 125 0.91 -2.74 -19.10
C PHE A 125 2.14 -3.42 -18.52
N THR A 126 3.29 -3.34 -19.19
CA THR A 126 4.54 -3.84 -18.64
C THR A 126 5.48 -2.74 -18.18
N VAL A 127 6.30 -3.01 -17.17
CA VAL A 127 7.44 -2.18 -16.76
C VAL A 127 8.62 -3.11 -16.53
N LEU A 128 9.68 -2.98 -17.32
CA LEU A 128 10.89 -3.82 -17.20
C LEU A 128 10.56 -5.32 -17.12
N GLY A 129 9.79 -5.80 -18.09
CA GLY A 129 9.36 -7.21 -18.17
C GLY A 129 8.38 -7.69 -17.08
N GLN A 130 7.90 -6.81 -16.19
CA GLN A 130 6.88 -7.13 -15.20
C GLN A 130 5.49 -6.72 -15.70
N THR A 131 4.50 -7.58 -15.54
CA THR A 131 3.10 -7.26 -15.91
C THR A 131 2.40 -6.55 -14.75
N VAL A 132 1.90 -5.35 -15.01
CA VAL A 132 1.16 -4.51 -14.08
C VAL A 132 -0.31 -4.49 -14.48
N ILE A 133 -1.19 -4.84 -13.56
CA ILE A 133 -2.64 -4.79 -13.73
C ILE A 133 -3.18 -3.52 -13.08
N VAL A 134 -4.07 -2.84 -13.79
CA VAL A 134 -4.77 -1.64 -13.32
C VAL A 134 -6.20 -1.99 -12.99
N GLY A 135 -6.59 -1.75 -11.75
CA GLY A 135 -7.93 -1.99 -11.24
C GLY A 135 -8.72 -0.70 -11.01
N ALA A 136 -10.00 -0.84 -10.66
CA ALA A 136 -10.89 0.28 -10.36
C ALA A 136 -10.49 1.11 -9.12
N ARG A 137 -9.43 0.70 -8.39
CA ARG A 137 -8.88 1.42 -7.23
C ARG A 137 -7.44 1.90 -7.45
N THR A 138 -6.88 1.68 -8.63
CA THR A 138 -5.57 2.22 -8.97
C THR A 138 -5.67 3.73 -9.12
N LEU A 139 -4.83 4.44 -8.36
CA LEU A 139 -4.72 5.88 -8.46
C LEU A 139 -3.63 6.27 -9.46
N PHE A 140 -3.85 7.35 -10.19
CA PHE A 140 -2.88 7.90 -11.13
C PHE A 140 -2.41 9.27 -10.67
N ASP A 141 -1.17 9.62 -11.02
CA ASP A 141 -0.71 11.00 -10.88
C ASP A 141 -1.50 11.95 -11.79
N GLY A 142 -1.68 13.20 -11.37
CA GLY A 142 -2.44 14.19 -12.12
C GLY A 142 -1.83 14.52 -13.49
N SER A 143 -0.53 14.29 -13.68
CA SER A 143 0.15 14.39 -14.98
C SER A 143 -0.36 13.36 -16.01
N LEU A 144 -0.88 12.22 -15.55
CA LEU A 144 -1.44 11.15 -16.37
C LEU A 144 -2.93 11.42 -16.63
N THR A 145 -3.23 12.50 -17.37
CA THR A 145 -4.62 12.89 -17.68
C THR A 145 -5.34 11.78 -18.48
N GLY A 146 -6.47 11.29 -17.95
CA GLY A 146 -7.15 10.11 -18.51
C GLY A 146 -6.68 8.77 -17.91
N GLY A 147 -5.75 8.82 -16.95
CA GLY A 147 -5.31 7.65 -16.20
C GLY A 147 -4.56 6.65 -17.06
N PHE A 148 -5.07 5.42 -17.09
CA PHE A 148 -4.49 4.33 -17.87
C PHE A 148 -4.30 4.68 -19.36
N SER A 149 -5.23 5.43 -19.99
CA SER A 149 -5.12 5.78 -21.40
C SER A 149 -3.98 6.76 -21.72
N ALA A 150 -3.39 7.39 -20.69
CA ALA A 150 -2.24 8.27 -20.84
C ALA A 150 -0.92 7.49 -20.94
N LEU A 151 -0.90 6.22 -20.53
CA LEU A 151 0.29 5.40 -20.55
C LEU A 151 0.66 5.05 -22.00
N VAL A 152 1.90 5.38 -22.38
CA VAL A 152 2.45 5.05 -23.68
C VAL A 152 3.82 4.38 -23.52
N PRO A 153 4.19 3.44 -24.40
CA PRO A 153 5.51 2.82 -24.35
C PRO A 153 6.65 3.86 -24.32
N GLY A 154 7.66 3.62 -23.48
CA GLY A 154 8.81 4.50 -23.27
C GLY A 154 8.61 5.55 -22.18
N MET A 155 7.38 5.80 -21.71
CA MET A 155 7.14 6.70 -20.57
C MET A 155 7.71 6.10 -19.29
N THR A 156 8.59 6.80 -18.59
CA THR A 156 9.08 6.34 -17.28
C THR A 156 8.04 6.56 -16.20
N VAL A 157 7.72 5.48 -15.48
CA VAL A 157 6.75 5.48 -14.38
C VAL A 157 7.33 4.86 -13.12
N GLN A 158 6.76 5.23 -11.98
CA GLN A 158 6.91 4.57 -10.70
C GLN A 158 5.60 3.90 -10.33
N VAL A 159 5.66 2.62 -9.97
CA VAL A 159 4.49 1.80 -9.65
C VAL A 159 4.57 1.34 -8.19
N TYR A 160 3.50 1.64 -7.46
CA TYR A 160 3.19 1.07 -6.15
C TYR A 160 2.14 -0.01 -6.37
N SER A 161 2.36 -1.18 -5.78
CA SER A 161 1.54 -2.33 -6.09
C SER A 161 1.52 -3.37 -4.99
N GLN A 162 0.66 -4.36 -5.19
CA GLN A 162 0.75 -5.64 -4.52
C GLN A 162 1.14 -6.71 -5.54
N TYR A 163 2.18 -7.48 -5.22
CA TYR A 163 2.57 -8.63 -6.04
C TYR A 163 1.70 -9.84 -5.72
N ASP A 164 1.10 -10.41 -6.76
CA ASP A 164 0.38 -11.68 -6.68
C ASP A 164 1.31 -12.82 -7.16
N PRO A 165 1.78 -13.70 -6.24
CA PRO A 165 2.67 -14.80 -6.59
C PRO A 165 2.01 -15.90 -7.44
N LEU A 166 0.68 -16.00 -7.48
CA LEU A 166 -0.02 -17.00 -8.29
C LEU A 166 -0.04 -16.61 -9.76
N THR A 167 -0.40 -15.36 -10.04
CA THR A 167 -0.45 -14.83 -11.41
C THR A 167 0.88 -14.24 -11.88
N ARG A 168 1.80 -13.97 -10.94
CA ARG A 168 3.07 -13.23 -11.14
C ARG A 168 2.86 -11.84 -11.72
N GLN A 169 1.81 -11.18 -11.26
CA GLN A 169 1.41 -9.85 -11.70
C GLN A 169 1.44 -8.85 -10.54
N TYR A 170 1.58 -7.58 -10.89
CA TYR A 170 1.58 -6.47 -9.95
C TYR A 170 0.23 -5.75 -10.04
N ALA A 171 -0.63 -5.92 -9.04
CA ALA A 171 -1.87 -5.15 -8.93
C ALA A 171 -1.53 -3.74 -8.45
N ALA A 172 -1.62 -2.74 -9.33
CA ALA A 172 -1.22 -1.38 -9.01
C ALA A 172 -2.18 -0.71 -8.03
N THR A 173 -1.65 -0.17 -6.93
CA THR A 173 -2.36 0.75 -6.03
C THR A 173 -2.19 2.20 -6.50
N ARG A 174 -1.03 2.52 -7.07
CA ARG A 174 -0.73 3.84 -7.64
C ARG A 174 0.29 3.78 -8.77
N VAL A 175 0.08 4.58 -9.82
CA VAL A 175 1.05 4.80 -10.90
C VAL A 175 1.37 6.29 -11.00
N GLU A 176 2.66 6.64 -10.94
CA GLU A 176 3.15 8.00 -11.14
C GLU A 176 4.03 8.10 -12.37
N GLN A 177 3.98 9.24 -13.06
CA GLN A 177 4.99 9.58 -14.06
C GLN A 177 6.26 10.05 -13.35
N LEU A 178 7.41 9.52 -13.73
CA LEU A 178 8.71 9.89 -13.18
C LEU A 178 9.72 10.15 -14.32
N PRO A 179 9.57 11.27 -15.05
CA PRO A 179 10.37 11.52 -16.26
C PRO A 179 11.86 11.67 -15.97
N ASP A 180 12.21 12.19 -14.79
CA ASP A 180 13.59 12.47 -14.37
C ASP A 180 14.20 11.34 -13.51
N ALA A 181 13.72 10.10 -13.67
CA ALA A 181 14.24 8.96 -12.92
C ALA A 181 15.74 8.78 -13.19
N THR A 182 16.55 8.86 -12.13
CA THR A 182 18.01 8.67 -12.20
C THR A 182 18.42 7.20 -12.09
N PHE A 183 17.45 6.31 -11.89
CA PHE A 183 17.63 4.87 -11.81
C PHE A 183 16.32 4.16 -12.14
N PHE A 184 16.44 2.89 -12.47
CA PHE A 184 15.33 1.97 -12.60
C PHE A 184 15.34 0.94 -11.46
N LYS A 185 14.19 0.33 -11.21
CA LYS A 185 14.00 -0.60 -10.10
C LYS A 185 13.05 -1.72 -10.51
N ILE A 186 13.42 -2.94 -10.13
CA ILE A 186 12.50 -4.08 -10.09
C ILE A 186 12.56 -4.68 -8.69
N ARG A 187 11.40 -4.79 -8.03
CA ARG A 187 11.20 -5.66 -6.88
C ARG A 187 10.41 -6.88 -7.34
N GLY A 188 11.08 -7.98 -7.67
CA GLY A 188 10.48 -9.07 -8.44
C GLY A 188 11.12 -10.44 -8.27
N VAL A 189 10.44 -11.45 -8.79
CA VAL A 189 10.87 -12.86 -8.71
C VAL A 189 11.98 -13.15 -9.71
N VAL A 190 13.02 -13.86 -9.26
CA VAL A 190 14.04 -14.45 -10.13
C VAL A 190 13.42 -15.59 -10.92
N ALA A 191 13.28 -15.37 -12.23
CA ALA A 191 12.71 -16.34 -13.18
C ALA A 191 13.77 -17.30 -13.75
N ALA A 192 15.01 -16.82 -13.92
CA ALA A 192 16.12 -17.63 -14.42
C ALA A 192 17.47 -17.04 -14.01
N ARG A 193 18.51 -17.86 -14.09
CA ARG A 193 19.92 -17.46 -13.95
C ARG A 193 20.74 -18.01 -15.09
N ASP A 194 21.68 -17.22 -15.58
CA ASP A 194 22.67 -17.71 -16.52
C ASP A 194 23.90 -18.23 -15.74
N PRO A 195 24.24 -19.53 -15.81
CA PRO A 195 25.43 -20.05 -15.17
C PRO A 195 26.73 -19.70 -15.92
N GLN A 196 26.64 -19.23 -17.17
CA GLN A 196 27.78 -18.92 -18.05
C GLN A 196 28.07 -17.42 -18.14
N ALA A 197 27.13 -16.56 -17.76
CA ALA A 197 27.28 -15.11 -17.71
C ALA A 197 26.75 -14.55 -16.39
N PRO A 198 27.33 -13.47 -15.83
CA PRO A 198 26.83 -12.86 -14.59
C PRO A 198 25.53 -12.09 -14.87
N SER A 199 24.41 -12.81 -15.05
CA SER A 199 23.09 -12.25 -15.30
C SER A 199 21.97 -12.98 -14.57
N LEU A 200 20.92 -12.23 -14.24
CA LEU A 200 19.67 -12.72 -13.64
C LEU A 200 18.51 -12.34 -14.55
N THR A 201 17.49 -13.19 -14.65
CA THR A 201 16.21 -12.82 -15.26
C THR A 201 15.18 -12.57 -14.17
N LEU A 202 14.58 -11.39 -14.12
CA LEU A 202 13.45 -11.09 -13.24
C LEU A 202 12.20 -10.86 -14.10
N GLY A 203 11.14 -11.63 -13.86
CA GLY A 203 10.02 -11.68 -14.81
C GLY A 203 10.50 -12.09 -16.21
N SER A 204 10.32 -11.21 -17.21
CA SER A 204 10.89 -11.42 -18.56
C SER A 204 12.14 -10.57 -18.86
N GLU A 205 12.66 -9.82 -17.88
CA GLU A 205 13.77 -8.89 -18.08
C GLU A 205 15.10 -9.54 -17.74
N VAL A 206 16.07 -9.48 -18.66
CA VAL A 206 17.43 -10.00 -18.45
C VAL A 206 18.33 -8.88 -17.97
N ILE A 207 18.93 -9.08 -16.80
CA ILE A 207 19.69 -8.06 -16.08
C ILE A 207 21.14 -8.53 -15.93
N GLY A 208 22.08 -7.73 -16.40
CA GLY A 208 23.50 -7.95 -16.10
C GLY A 208 23.81 -7.59 -14.63
N VAL A 209 24.44 -8.50 -13.90
CA VAL A 209 24.88 -8.27 -12.49
C VAL A 209 26.40 -8.19 -12.33
N GLY A 210 27.17 -8.33 -13.42
CA GLY A 210 28.64 -8.30 -13.37
C GLY A 210 29.26 -6.98 -12.90
N GLY A 211 28.51 -5.88 -12.93
CA GLY A 211 28.94 -4.57 -12.40
C GLY A 211 28.77 -4.42 -10.88
N VAL A 212 28.05 -5.33 -10.23
CA VAL A 212 27.91 -5.38 -8.77
C VAL A 212 29.05 -6.21 -8.20
N ALA A 213 29.71 -5.73 -7.15
CA ALA A 213 30.74 -6.51 -6.48
C ALA A 213 30.18 -7.89 -6.10
N GLY A 214 30.88 -8.98 -6.49
CA GLY A 214 30.30 -10.34 -6.43
C GLY A 214 29.83 -10.78 -5.05
N SER A 215 30.46 -10.32 -3.96
CA SER A 215 30.03 -10.57 -2.58
C SER A 215 28.79 -9.77 -2.15
N ALA A 216 28.41 -8.74 -2.90
CA ALA A 216 27.26 -7.89 -2.63
C ALA A 216 25.98 -8.36 -3.36
N VAL A 217 26.09 -9.32 -4.28
CA VAL A 217 24.92 -10.01 -4.85
C VAL A 217 24.56 -11.16 -3.89
N PRO A 218 23.39 -11.14 -3.23
CA PRO A 218 22.98 -12.24 -2.38
C PRO A 218 22.88 -13.53 -3.20
N PRO A 219 23.16 -14.71 -2.60
CA PRO A 219 22.73 -15.96 -3.18
C PRO A 219 21.22 -15.85 -3.46
N ALA A 220 20.83 -16.16 -4.68
CA ALA A 220 19.43 -16.12 -5.09
C ALA A 220 19.10 -17.45 -5.74
N ASP A 221 17.91 -17.98 -5.47
CA ASP A 221 17.28 -19.14 -6.09
C ASP A 221 16.11 -18.79 -7.03
N ILE A 222 15.78 -19.68 -7.97
CA ILE A 222 14.64 -19.42 -8.86
C ILE A 222 13.41 -19.40 -7.97
N GLY A 223 12.60 -18.35 -8.07
CA GLY A 223 11.49 -18.10 -7.14
C GLY A 223 11.81 -17.06 -6.07
N ASP A 224 13.09 -16.75 -5.81
CA ASP A 224 13.46 -15.73 -4.83
C ASP A 224 12.99 -14.35 -5.27
N PHE A 225 12.60 -13.53 -4.30
CA PHE A 225 12.18 -12.15 -4.53
C PHE A 225 13.34 -11.21 -4.24
N LEU A 226 13.77 -10.46 -5.26
CA LEU A 226 14.89 -9.53 -5.18
C LEU A 226 14.45 -8.09 -5.44
N SER A 227 15.14 -7.15 -4.80
CA SER A 227 15.05 -5.72 -5.07
C SER A 227 16.33 -5.31 -5.80
N VAL A 228 16.20 -5.02 -7.09
CA VAL A 228 17.30 -4.72 -7.99
C VAL A 228 17.20 -3.28 -8.45
N ARG A 229 18.28 -2.52 -8.22
CA ARG A 229 18.46 -1.18 -8.78
C ARG A 229 19.27 -1.28 -10.06
N LEU A 230 18.83 -0.55 -11.08
CA LEU A 230 19.29 -0.66 -12.45
C LEU A 230 19.69 0.72 -12.99
N LEU A 231 20.65 0.73 -13.89
CA LEU A 231 20.91 1.83 -14.81
C LEU A 231 20.79 1.32 -16.25
N ALA A 232 20.34 2.20 -17.15
CA ALA A 232 20.39 1.93 -18.57
C ALA A 232 21.72 2.45 -19.14
N GLU A 233 22.58 1.54 -19.60
CA GLU A 233 23.87 1.85 -20.21
C GLU A 233 23.92 1.25 -21.61
N ASN A 234 24.15 2.07 -22.63
CA ASN A 234 24.22 1.64 -24.04
C ASN A 234 23.02 0.80 -24.52
N GLY A 235 21.82 1.05 -23.97
CA GLY A 235 20.61 0.31 -24.30
C GLY A 235 20.47 -1.05 -23.59
N GLN A 236 21.35 -1.37 -22.64
CA GLN A 236 21.25 -2.56 -21.78
C GLN A 236 21.01 -2.15 -20.32
N LEU A 237 20.27 -2.99 -19.59
CA LEU A 237 20.04 -2.80 -18.16
C LEU A 237 21.12 -3.50 -17.35
N ALA A 238 21.84 -2.72 -16.55
CA ALA A 238 22.87 -3.21 -15.63
C ALA A 238 22.46 -2.95 -14.19
N ALA A 239 22.59 -3.96 -13.33
CA ALA A 239 22.38 -3.82 -11.91
C ALA A 239 23.51 -2.98 -11.28
N THR A 240 23.10 -2.02 -10.46
CA THR A 240 23.99 -1.25 -9.57
C THR A 240 23.87 -1.71 -8.12
N SER A 241 22.77 -2.38 -7.77
CA SER A 241 22.55 -2.99 -6.46
C SER A 241 21.57 -4.15 -6.59
N VAL A 242 21.86 -5.26 -5.92
CA VAL A 242 20.97 -6.42 -5.79
C VAL A 242 20.83 -6.71 -4.31
N ARG A 243 19.59 -6.77 -3.81
CA ARG A 243 19.28 -7.07 -2.41
C ARG A 243 18.12 -8.07 -2.34
N SER A 244 18.01 -8.81 -1.23
CA SER A 244 16.76 -9.51 -0.93
C SER A 244 15.63 -8.47 -0.87
N ALA A 245 14.46 -8.82 -1.40
CA ALA A 245 13.27 -7.99 -1.30
C ALA A 245 12.50 -8.21 0.00
N ASP A 246 12.96 -9.12 0.87
CA ASP A 246 12.40 -9.29 2.21
C ASP A 246 12.44 -7.95 2.96
N LEU A 247 11.30 -7.59 3.54
CA LEU A 247 11.18 -6.38 4.35
C LEU A 247 11.48 -6.75 5.80
N MET A 248 12.58 -6.24 6.33
CA MET A 248 12.87 -6.33 7.75
C MET A 248 12.21 -5.16 8.46
N LEU A 249 11.21 -5.48 9.29
CA LEU A 249 10.61 -4.53 10.21
C LEU A 249 11.50 -4.43 11.47
N GLY A 250 11.70 -3.22 11.97
CA GLY A 250 12.36 -3.01 13.27
C GLY A 250 11.58 -3.67 14.40
N ASP A 251 12.21 -3.86 15.55
CA ASP A 251 11.56 -4.50 16.70
C ASP A 251 10.54 -3.56 17.34
N HIS A 252 9.29 -4.00 17.40
CA HIS A 252 8.17 -3.25 17.96
C HIS A 252 7.18 -4.18 18.69
N PRO A 253 6.62 -3.76 19.84
CA PRO A 253 5.63 -4.51 20.60
C PRO A 253 4.29 -4.60 19.88
N VAL A 254 4.02 -3.70 18.94
CA VAL A 254 2.82 -3.71 18.12
C VAL A 254 3.21 -3.59 16.65
N ALA A 255 2.74 -4.53 15.86
CA ALA A 255 2.92 -4.56 14.41
C ALA A 255 1.58 -4.85 13.73
N ARG A 256 1.30 -4.11 12.65
CA ARG A 256 0.09 -4.30 11.83
C ARG A 256 0.44 -4.29 10.35
N VAL A 257 0.48 -5.47 9.76
CA VAL A 257 0.84 -5.68 8.35
C VAL A 257 -0.38 -6.19 7.61
N GLU A 258 -0.64 -5.64 6.44
CA GLU A 258 -1.67 -6.16 5.54
C GLU A 258 -1.08 -6.38 4.16
N GLY A 259 -1.37 -7.52 3.54
CA GLY A 259 -0.70 -7.88 2.31
C GLY A 259 -1.08 -9.23 1.75
N THR A 260 -0.31 -9.67 0.76
CA THR A 260 -0.47 -10.99 0.13
C THR A 260 0.53 -11.94 0.75
N VAL A 261 0.11 -13.20 0.93
CA VAL A 261 1.01 -14.29 1.29
C VAL A 261 1.94 -14.55 0.10
N THR A 262 3.20 -14.17 0.22
CA THR A 262 4.21 -14.25 -0.86
C THR A 262 5.04 -15.52 -0.82
N GLU A 263 5.07 -16.20 0.31
CA GLU A 263 5.73 -17.49 0.53
C GLU A 263 4.97 -18.23 1.63
N ILE A 264 4.85 -19.55 1.56
CA ILE A 264 4.12 -20.32 2.56
C ILE A 264 4.80 -21.67 2.82
N LEU A 265 5.13 -21.92 4.09
CA LEU A 265 5.54 -23.24 4.58
C LEU A 265 4.34 -23.98 5.18
N SER A 266 3.46 -23.25 5.87
CA SER A 266 2.15 -23.72 6.36
C SER A 266 1.22 -22.52 6.60
N SER A 267 -0.07 -22.76 6.91
CA SER A 267 -1.01 -21.70 7.35
C SER A 267 -0.55 -20.92 8.58
N ARG A 268 0.49 -21.42 9.28
CA ARG A 268 1.06 -20.86 10.52
C ARG A 268 2.50 -20.36 10.38
N SER A 269 3.11 -20.53 9.21
CA SER A 269 4.46 -20.05 8.92
C SER A 269 4.54 -19.67 7.44
N PHE A 270 4.57 -18.37 7.19
CA PHE A 270 4.45 -17.79 5.85
C PHE A 270 5.12 -16.41 5.80
N LYS A 271 5.21 -15.82 4.61
CA LYS A 271 5.61 -14.42 4.43
C LYS A 271 4.45 -13.59 3.91
N VAL A 272 4.31 -12.36 4.39
CA VAL A 272 3.36 -11.36 3.87
C VAL A 272 4.12 -10.18 3.31
N ASN A 273 3.96 -9.87 2.02
CA ASN A 273 4.74 -8.82 1.33
C ASN A 273 6.27 -8.98 1.48
N GLY A 274 6.76 -10.21 1.70
CA GLY A 274 8.17 -10.50 2.02
C GLY A 274 8.56 -10.37 3.50
N ILE A 275 7.63 -10.10 4.41
CA ILE A 275 7.85 -10.07 5.87
C ILE A 275 7.59 -11.48 6.42
N ALA A 276 8.55 -12.08 7.10
CA ALA A 276 8.38 -13.38 7.74
C ALA A 276 7.35 -13.30 8.87
N VAL A 277 6.40 -14.23 8.89
CA VAL A 277 5.34 -14.34 9.90
C VAL A 277 5.44 -15.68 10.60
N ASP A 278 5.61 -15.63 11.92
CA ASP A 278 5.36 -16.76 12.81
C ASP A 278 3.96 -16.61 13.41
N ALA A 279 3.03 -17.46 13.00
CA ALA A 279 1.65 -17.47 13.47
C ALA A 279 1.31 -18.73 14.28
N ALA A 280 2.32 -19.41 14.84
CA ALA A 280 2.16 -20.67 15.58
C ALA A 280 1.11 -20.61 16.69
N THR A 281 0.98 -19.46 17.37
CA THR A 281 0.04 -19.24 18.48
C THR A 281 -1.08 -18.25 18.16
N ALA A 282 -1.15 -17.76 16.92
CA ALA A 282 -2.08 -16.71 16.54
C ALA A 282 -3.55 -17.15 16.63
N HIS A 283 -4.45 -16.22 16.96
CA HIS A 283 -5.87 -16.41 16.66
C HIS A 283 -6.13 -16.14 15.17
N VAL A 284 -6.87 -17.01 14.47
CA VAL A 284 -7.21 -16.80 13.05
C VAL A 284 -8.67 -16.42 12.94
N ASP A 285 -8.96 -15.22 12.41
CA ASP A 285 -10.30 -14.83 12.01
C ASP A 285 -10.54 -15.21 10.55
N GLY A 286 -11.59 -15.98 10.31
CA GLY A 286 -11.90 -16.53 9.00
C GLY A 286 -11.46 -17.99 8.88
N ASP A 287 -11.34 -18.45 7.65
CA ASP A 287 -10.98 -19.84 7.35
C ASP A 287 -9.46 -19.98 7.23
N GLU A 288 -8.82 -20.61 8.21
CA GLU A 288 -7.38 -20.85 8.22
C GLU A 288 -6.89 -21.63 6.98
N ALA A 289 -7.72 -22.50 6.41
CA ALA A 289 -7.36 -23.25 5.20
C ALA A 289 -7.18 -22.34 3.98
N LYS A 290 -7.66 -21.09 4.03
CA LYS A 290 -7.46 -20.07 3.00
C LYS A 290 -6.19 -19.25 3.21
N VAL A 291 -5.42 -19.47 4.28
CA VAL A 291 -4.05 -18.94 4.37
C VAL A 291 -3.18 -19.77 3.43
N VAL A 292 -3.16 -19.37 2.16
CA VAL A 292 -2.43 -20.02 1.05
C VAL A 292 -1.64 -18.98 0.28
N LEU A 293 -0.72 -19.42 -0.58
CA LEU A 293 0.04 -18.54 -1.46
C LEU A 293 -0.91 -17.63 -2.27
N GLY A 294 -0.66 -16.33 -2.26
CA GLY A 294 -1.49 -15.30 -2.93
C GLY A 294 -2.74 -14.87 -2.15
N ALA A 295 -3.07 -15.50 -1.02
CA ALA A 295 -4.17 -15.03 -0.18
C ALA A 295 -3.85 -13.67 0.44
N ARG A 296 -4.86 -12.81 0.59
CA ARG A 296 -4.71 -11.56 1.34
C ARG A 296 -4.98 -11.81 2.81
N VAL A 297 -4.06 -11.33 3.65
CA VAL A 297 -4.14 -11.46 5.11
C VAL A 297 -3.76 -10.16 5.79
N GLY A 298 -4.44 -9.87 6.89
CA GLY A 298 -4.02 -8.88 7.88
C GLY A 298 -3.38 -9.59 9.07
N VAL A 299 -2.18 -9.18 9.47
CA VAL A 299 -1.44 -9.78 10.58
C VAL A 299 -1.19 -8.73 11.65
N LEU A 300 -1.64 -9.02 12.86
CA LEU A 300 -1.38 -8.20 14.05
C LEU A 300 -0.51 -9.01 15.01
N GLY A 301 0.49 -8.36 15.61
CA GLY A 301 1.40 -9.02 16.53
C GLY A 301 2.50 -8.08 17.01
N SER A 302 3.70 -8.63 17.18
CA SER A 302 4.93 -7.89 17.49
C SER A 302 6.04 -8.30 16.54
N THR A 303 6.98 -7.41 16.25
CA THR A 303 8.17 -7.73 15.45
C THR A 303 9.37 -7.95 16.36
N LEU A 304 10.09 -9.04 16.13
CA LEU A 304 11.31 -9.40 16.85
C LEU A 304 12.32 -10.00 15.88
N ALA A 305 13.52 -9.42 15.81
CA ALA A 305 14.60 -9.83 14.91
C ALA A 305 14.13 -9.99 13.44
N GLY A 306 13.28 -9.06 12.97
CA GLY A 306 12.75 -9.06 11.60
C GLY A 306 11.63 -10.07 11.32
N THR A 307 11.18 -10.84 12.32
CA THR A 307 10.02 -11.74 12.21
C THR A 307 8.80 -11.13 12.89
N LEU A 308 7.65 -11.13 12.21
CA LEU A 308 6.36 -10.78 12.77
C LEU A 308 5.78 -11.98 13.53
N VAL A 309 5.88 -11.95 14.85
CA VAL A 309 5.24 -12.91 15.75
C VAL A 309 3.77 -12.52 15.88
N ALA A 310 2.90 -13.24 15.18
CA ALA A 310 1.49 -12.92 15.06
C ALA A 310 0.70 -13.35 16.30
N ALA A 311 -0.05 -12.40 16.86
CA ALA A 311 -1.09 -12.68 17.84
C ALA A 311 -2.44 -12.96 17.15
N ARG A 312 -2.66 -12.38 15.97
CA ARG A 312 -3.91 -12.49 15.21
C ARG A 312 -3.65 -12.44 13.71
N VAL A 313 -4.32 -13.30 12.95
CA VAL A 313 -4.33 -13.33 11.49
C VAL A 313 -5.78 -13.21 11.01
N ILE A 314 -6.05 -12.22 10.17
CA ILE A 314 -7.35 -11.97 9.56
C ILE A 314 -7.25 -12.43 8.12
N VAL A 315 -8.08 -13.39 7.73
CA VAL A 315 -8.15 -13.88 6.34
C VAL A 315 -9.21 -13.09 5.59
N HIS A 316 -8.80 -12.45 4.50
CA HIS A 316 -9.72 -11.71 3.63
C HIS A 316 -10.24 -12.64 2.52
N ASP A 317 -11.52 -12.46 2.15
CA ASP A 317 -12.14 -13.25 1.08
C ASP A 317 -11.78 -12.75 -0.34
N ASP A 318 -11.12 -11.59 -0.44
CA ASP A 318 -10.60 -11.03 -1.69
C ASP A 318 -9.08 -11.26 -1.84
N SER A 319 -8.61 -11.39 -3.08
CA SER A 319 -7.18 -11.56 -3.40
C SER A 319 -6.47 -10.26 -3.80
N VAL A 320 -7.21 -9.15 -3.89
CA VAL A 320 -6.68 -7.82 -4.25
C VAL A 320 -7.20 -6.81 -3.23
N PRO A 321 -6.40 -5.81 -2.79
CA PRO A 321 -6.83 -4.87 -1.77
C PRO A 321 -7.86 -3.94 -2.37
N ALA A 322 -9.14 -4.23 -2.15
CA ALA A 322 -10.15 -3.22 -2.31
C ALA A 322 -10.04 -2.29 -1.11
N ILE A 323 -9.22 -1.22 -1.21
CA ILE A 323 -9.41 -0.05 -0.36
C ILE A 323 -10.89 0.33 -0.52
N ALA A 324 -11.66 0.11 0.54
CA ALA A 324 -13.12 0.20 0.49
C ALA A 324 -13.54 1.62 0.10
N SER A 325 -12.84 2.60 0.66
CA SER A 325 -12.90 4.02 0.34
C SER A 325 -11.61 4.70 0.76
N PHE A 326 -11.28 5.82 0.12
CA PHE A 326 -10.22 6.71 0.56
C PHE A 326 -10.75 7.79 1.48
N ALA A 327 -9.95 8.22 2.45
CA ALA A 327 -10.28 9.29 3.39
C ALA A 327 -9.36 10.51 3.20
N LEU A 328 -9.92 11.72 3.17
CA LEU A 328 -9.14 12.96 3.11
C LEU A 328 -9.61 13.88 4.23
N VAL A 329 -8.70 14.35 5.06
CA VAL A 329 -8.95 15.26 6.17
C VAL A 329 -8.11 16.51 5.97
N GLY A 330 -8.73 17.68 6.03
CA GLY A 330 -7.98 18.93 5.94
C GLY A 330 -8.83 20.10 5.48
N ALA A 331 -8.17 21.22 5.24
CA ALA A 331 -8.81 22.40 4.68
C ALA A 331 -9.14 22.19 3.20
N VAL A 332 -10.34 22.61 2.81
CA VAL A 332 -10.73 22.76 1.41
C VAL A 332 -9.83 23.81 0.75
N GLN A 333 -9.31 23.49 -0.43
CA GLN A 333 -8.46 24.34 -1.25
C GLN A 333 -8.98 24.35 -2.68
N GLU A 334 -8.66 25.39 -3.46
CA GLU A 334 -8.98 25.48 -4.89
C GLU A 334 -10.43 25.11 -5.23
N LEU A 335 -11.39 25.54 -4.41
CA LEU A 335 -12.81 25.28 -4.66
C LEU A 335 -13.25 25.94 -5.97
N ASP A 336 -13.70 25.11 -6.91
CA ASP A 336 -14.47 25.49 -8.08
C ASP A 336 -15.89 24.93 -7.91
N ALA A 337 -16.80 25.78 -7.46
CA ALA A 337 -18.19 25.41 -7.23
C ALA A 337 -18.95 25.10 -8.53
N ALA A 338 -18.55 25.68 -9.67
CA ALA A 338 -19.19 25.45 -10.96
C ALA A 338 -18.76 24.09 -11.54
N ALA A 339 -17.48 23.75 -11.43
CA ALA A 339 -16.95 22.44 -11.78
C ALA A 339 -17.24 21.36 -10.73
N ARG A 340 -17.82 21.73 -9.57
CA ARG A 340 -18.07 20.87 -8.42
C ARG A 340 -16.82 20.11 -7.98
N SER A 341 -15.72 20.84 -7.84
CA SER A 341 -14.41 20.29 -7.47
C SER A 341 -13.68 21.14 -6.45
N PHE A 342 -12.80 20.52 -5.69
CA PHE A 342 -11.86 21.19 -4.79
C PHE A 342 -10.65 20.28 -4.57
N ARG A 343 -9.71 20.72 -3.74
CA ARG A 343 -8.57 19.91 -3.29
C ARG A 343 -8.55 19.80 -1.78
N ILE A 344 -8.06 18.66 -1.29
CA ILE A 344 -7.54 18.52 0.07
C ILE A 344 -6.10 18.05 -0.08
N ARG A 345 -5.16 18.86 0.41
CA ARG A 345 -3.72 18.65 0.23
C ARG A 345 -3.38 18.51 -1.27
N ASN A 346 -2.65 17.47 -1.64
CA ASN A 346 -2.26 17.18 -3.02
C ASN A 346 -3.32 16.36 -3.80
N THR A 347 -4.51 16.14 -3.25
CA THR A 347 -5.52 15.26 -3.86
C THR A 347 -6.71 16.06 -4.38
N PRO A 348 -7.01 16.00 -5.69
CA PRO A 348 -8.22 16.58 -6.26
C PRO A 348 -9.45 15.74 -5.91
N VAL A 349 -10.51 16.44 -5.52
CA VAL A 349 -11.80 15.89 -5.13
C VAL A 349 -12.89 16.47 -6.04
N VAL A 350 -13.79 15.61 -6.49
CA VAL A 350 -15.03 16.01 -7.17
C VAL A 350 -16.23 15.56 -6.34
N PHE A 351 -17.32 16.32 -6.39
CA PHE A 351 -18.58 15.97 -5.75
C PHE A 351 -19.72 16.13 -6.74
N ASP A 352 -20.80 15.39 -6.51
CA ASP A 352 -21.98 15.40 -7.37
C ASP A 352 -23.27 15.37 -6.53
N ASP A 353 -24.41 15.22 -7.19
CA ASP A 353 -25.71 15.21 -6.52
C ASP A 353 -25.92 13.94 -5.66
N GLY A 354 -25.05 12.93 -5.80
CA GLY A 354 -24.98 11.73 -4.96
C GLY A 354 -24.06 11.87 -3.74
N THR A 355 -23.26 12.93 -3.64
CA THR A 355 -22.40 13.18 -2.48
C THR A 355 -23.23 13.57 -1.25
N ALA A 356 -23.09 12.82 -0.15
CA ALA A 356 -23.73 13.14 1.12
C ALA A 356 -22.95 14.23 1.87
N PHE A 357 -23.65 15.23 2.41
CA PHE A 357 -23.04 16.25 3.28
C PHE A 357 -23.56 16.12 4.70
N SER A 358 -22.66 16.21 5.68
CA SER A 358 -22.99 16.23 7.12
C SER A 358 -22.24 17.34 7.84
N GLY A 359 -22.88 17.95 8.85
CA GLY A 359 -22.34 19.14 9.52
C GLY A 359 -22.41 20.43 8.65
N GLY A 360 -23.16 20.39 7.55
CA GLY A 360 -23.33 21.47 6.58
C GLY A 360 -23.90 20.94 5.26
N ALA A 361 -23.93 21.77 4.22
CA ALA A 361 -24.38 21.43 2.86
C ALA A 361 -23.28 21.62 1.80
N ALA A 362 -23.56 21.38 0.52
CA ALA A 362 -22.58 21.66 -0.55
C ALA A 362 -22.23 23.17 -0.64
N ALA A 363 -23.22 24.04 -0.42
CA ALA A 363 -23.04 25.50 -0.42
C ALA A 363 -22.14 26.02 0.72
N ASP A 364 -21.86 25.17 1.71
CA ASP A 364 -21.02 25.46 2.86
C ASP A 364 -19.52 25.25 2.57
N LEU A 365 -19.17 24.63 1.43
CA LEU A 365 -17.79 24.50 0.98
C LEU A 365 -17.17 25.88 0.79
N ALA A 366 -16.02 26.10 1.41
CA ALA A 366 -15.24 27.33 1.26
C ALA A 366 -13.77 27.03 1.47
N ASN A 367 -12.88 27.73 0.76
CA ASN A 367 -11.44 27.59 0.96
C ASN A 367 -11.08 27.88 2.42
N GLY A 368 -10.26 27.01 3.03
CA GLY A 368 -9.87 27.08 4.44
C GLY A 368 -10.82 26.33 5.39
N ARG A 369 -12.04 25.99 4.99
CA ARG A 369 -12.96 25.21 5.84
C ARG A 369 -12.45 23.79 5.98
N LEU A 370 -12.37 23.29 7.22
CA LEU A 370 -12.00 21.91 7.50
C LEU A 370 -13.11 20.94 7.09
N ALA A 371 -12.73 19.90 6.36
CA ALA A 371 -13.62 18.84 5.93
C ALA A 371 -12.94 17.47 6.07
N THR A 372 -13.75 16.45 6.28
CA THR A 372 -13.41 15.04 6.11
C THR A 372 -14.19 14.51 4.93
N VAL A 373 -13.50 14.03 3.90
CA VAL A 373 -14.07 13.44 2.69
C VAL A 373 -13.82 11.95 2.72
N THR A 374 -14.85 11.15 2.46
CA THR A 374 -14.68 9.76 2.05
C THR A 374 -15.12 9.61 0.60
N GLY A 375 -14.46 8.73 -0.15
CA GLY A 375 -14.77 8.59 -1.57
C GLY A 375 -14.06 7.44 -2.26
N LEU A 376 -14.31 7.33 -3.56
CA LEU A 376 -13.71 6.35 -4.45
C LEU A 376 -12.92 7.06 -5.55
N PRO A 377 -11.90 6.42 -6.16
CA PRO A 377 -11.26 6.99 -7.32
C PRO A 377 -12.26 7.23 -8.46
N SER A 378 -12.04 8.29 -9.24
CA SER A 378 -12.69 8.47 -10.53
C SER A 378 -12.35 7.32 -11.48
N LEU A 379 -13.08 7.19 -12.59
CA LEU A 379 -12.85 6.11 -13.56
C LEU A 379 -11.42 6.11 -14.12
N ASP A 380 -10.82 7.29 -14.26
CA ASP A 380 -9.43 7.48 -14.69
C ASP A 380 -8.43 7.46 -13.51
N GLY A 381 -8.90 7.29 -12.27
CA GLY A 381 -8.08 7.21 -11.06
C GLY A 381 -7.32 8.49 -10.71
N THR A 382 -7.56 9.62 -11.38
CA THR A 382 -6.82 10.88 -11.16
C THR A 382 -7.41 11.74 -10.04
N ARG A 383 -8.65 11.47 -9.61
CA ARG A 383 -9.39 12.23 -8.59
C ARG A 383 -10.11 11.30 -7.61
N ILE A 384 -10.52 11.84 -6.49
CA ILE A 384 -11.48 11.18 -5.58
C ILE A 384 -12.88 11.74 -5.85
N VAL A 385 -13.83 10.86 -6.16
CA VAL A 385 -15.26 11.15 -6.19
C VAL A 385 -15.80 10.99 -4.77
N ALA A 386 -16.20 12.10 -4.16
CA ALA A 386 -16.68 12.14 -2.79
C ALA A 386 -18.03 11.40 -2.67
N THR A 387 -18.08 10.40 -1.80
CA THR A 387 -19.34 9.78 -1.36
C THR A 387 -19.92 10.49 -0.15
N GLN A 388 -19.06 11.02 0.73
CA GLN A 388 -19.46 11.84 1.86
C GLN A 388 -18.45 12.96 2.13
N VAL A 389 -18.97 14.14 2.48
CA VAL A 389 -18.21 15.28 3.00
C VAL A 389 -18.78 15.67 4.36
N THR A 390 -17.95 15.61 5.39
CA THR A 390 -18.31 16.00 6.76
C THR A 390 -17.54 17.25 7.16
N PHE A 391 -18.24 18.28 7.59
CA PHE A 391 -17.62 19.45 8.20
C PHE A 391 -17.48 19.26 9.70
N ALA A 392 -16.40 19.81 10.28
CA ALA A 392 -16.31 19.96 11.72
C ALA A 392 -17.49 20.83 12.23
N ALA A 393 -17.96 20.55 13.45
CA ALA A 393 -18.93 21.43 14.09
C ALA A 393 -18.34 22.85 14.22
N PRO A 394 -19.15 23.90 14.01
CA PRO A 394 -18.69 25.29 14.03
C PRO A 394 -18.12 25.73 15.39
#